data_AF-A0A443K8W8-F1
#
_entry.id   AF-A0A443K8W8-F1
#
_cell.length_a   1.000
_cell.length_b   1.000
_cell.length_c   1.000
_cell.angle_alpha   90.00
_cell.angle_beta   90.00
_cell.angle_gamma   90.00
#
_symmetry.space_group_name_H-M   'P 1'
#
loop_
_entity.id
_entity.type
_entity.pdbx_description
1 polymer ?
#
loop_
_entity_poly.entity_id
_entity_poly.type
_entity_poly.pdbx_seq_one_letter_code
_entity_poly.pdbx_strand_id
1 'polypeptide(L)' 'MSDQLANDHRFRIMTVVDDCTRKCLPLIADISLSGARVALELAILFDTRGIPDMLWDRLHPERYPDLR' A
#
# COMPACT_ATOMS: atom_id res chain seq x y z
N MET A 1 1.54 -13.02 -16.16
CA MET A 1 0.33 -12.58 -15.44
C MET A 1 0.48 -11.08 -15.24
N SER A 2 -0.28 -10.27 -16.00
CA SER A 2 -0.13 -8.82 -15.99
C SER A 2 -1.40 -8.19 -15.43
N ASP A 3 -1.22 -7.31 -14.46
CA ASP A 3 -2.24 -6.45 -13.87
C ASP A 3 -2.69 -5.40 -14.90
N GLN A 4 -3.53 -5.85 -15.84
CA GLN A 4 -3.99 -5.06 -16.97
C GLN A 4 -5.52 -5.13 -17.08
N LEU A 5 -6.15 -3.98 -17.24
CA LEU A 5 -7.57 -3.89 -17.56
C LEU A 5 -7.80 -4.24 -19.04
N ALA A 6 -9.04 -4.56 -19.42
CA ALA A 6 -9.43 -4.95 -20.79
C ALA A 6 -9.11 -3.89 -21.87
N ASN A 7 -8.71 -2.69 -21.46
CA ASN A 7 -8.28 -1.58 -22.32
C ASN A 7 -6.75 -1.34 -22.33
N ASP A 8 -5.96 -2.36 -21.97
CA ASP A 8 -4.49 -2.34 -21.95
C ASP A 8 -3.84 -1.39 -20.92
N HIS A 9 -4.64 -0.69 -20.11
CA HIS A 9 -4.12 0.14 -19.04
C HIS A 9 -3.61 -0.73 -17.89
N ARG A 10 -2.32 -0.62 -17.58
CA ARG A 10 -1.74 -1.20 -16.37
C ARG A 10 -2.27 -0.44 -15.15
N PHE A 11 -2.70 -1.18 -14.14
CA PHE A 11 -2.98 -0.60 -12.83
C PHE A 11 -1.81 -0.83 -11.87
N ARG A 12 -1.79 -0.04 -10.80
CA ARG A 12 -0.84 -0.11 -9.69
C ARG A 12 -1.62 -0.35 -8.42
N ILE A 13 -1.08 -1.18 -7.54
CA ILE A 13 -1.67 -1.47 -6.24
C ILE A 13 -0.83 -0.85 -5.13
N MET A 14 -1.47 -0.11 -4.23
CA MET A 14 -0.93 0.20 -2.90
C MET A 14 -1.50 -0.78 -1.89
N THR A 15 -0.62 -1.41 -1.11
CA THR A 15 -1.01 -2.25 0.03
C THR A 15 -0.35 -1.71 1.28
N VAL A 16 -1.13 -1.43 2.32
CA VAL A 16 -0.58 -1.14 3.66
C VAL A 16 -0.95 -2.29 4.59
N VAL A 17 0.07 -2.84 5.25
CA VAL A 17 -0.05 -3.96 6.17
C VAL A 17 0.29 -3.46 7.57
N ASP A 18 -0.53 -3.83 8.54
CA ASP A 18 -0.18 -3.69 9.95
C ASP A 18 0.65 -4.92 10.36
N ASP A 19 1.91 -4.68 10.69
CA ASP A 19 2.85 -5.74 11.07
C ASP A 19 2.50 -6.41 12.40
N CYS A 20 1.94 -5.65 13.34
CA CYS A 20 1.59 -6.18 14.66
C CYS A 20 0.47 -7.21 14.56
N THR A 21 -0.48 -7.01 13.63
CA THR A 21 -1.65 -7.88 13.46
C THR A 21 -1.61 -8.74 12.19
N ARG A 22 -0.62 -8.55 11.32
CA ARG A 22 -0.51 -9.15 9.97
C ARG A 22 -1.75 -8.89 9.09
N LYS A 23 -2.51 -7.82 9.36
CA LYS A 23 -3.72 -7.47 8.61
C LYS A 23 -3.40 -6.50 7.48
N CYS A 24 -3.97 -6.76 6.32
CA CYS A 24 -4.07 -5.75 5.26
C CYS A 24 -5.10 -4.69 5.69
N LEU A 25 -4.70 -3.41 5.71
CA LEU A 25 -5.57 -2.31 6.11
C LEU A 25 -6.29 -1.72 4.87
N PRO A 26 -5.65 -0.92 4.00
CA PRO A 26 -6.11 -0.60 2.65
C PRO A 26 -5.40 -1.41 1.56
N LEU A 27 -6.17 -1.72 0.51
CA LEU A 27 -5.71 -2.24 -0.78
C LEU A 27 -6.32 -1.37 -1.87
N ILE A 28 -5.51 -0.51 -2.49
CA ILE A 28 -5.99 0.49 -3.46
C ILE A 28 -5.39 0.17 -4.82
N ALA A 29 -6.26 -0.05 -5.81
CA ALA A 29 -5.87 -0.18 -7.21
C ALA A 29 -6.17 1.14 -7.95
N ASP A 30 -5.19 1.65 -8.70
CA ASP A 30 -5.33 2.86 -9.51
C ASP A 30 -4.56 2.70 -10.84
N ILE A 31 -5.03 3.34 -11.92
CA ILE A 31 -4.29 3.38 -13.19
C ILE A 31 -2.99 4.17 -13.02
N SER A 32 -3.02 5.22 -12.18
CA SER A 32 -1.84 5.98 -11.79
C SER A 32 -1.82 6.20 -10.28
N LEU A 33 -0.79 5.70 -9.61
CA LEU A 33 -0.61 5.89 -8.18
C LEU A 33 0.46 6.95 -7.94
N SER A 34 0.04 8.21 -7.96
CA SER A 34 0.93 9.35 -7.68
C SER A 34 1.21 9.48 -6.18
N GLY A 35 2.31 10.15 -5.82
CA GLY A 35 2.61 10.44 -4.41
C GLY A 35 1.48 11.20 -3.70
N ALA A 36 0.76 12.07 -4.41
CA ALA A 36 -0.40 12.77 -3.87
C ALA A 36 -1.57 11.82 -3.56
N ARG A 37 -1.85 10.85 -4.45
CA ARG A 37 -2.87 9.81 -4.22
C ARG A 37 -2.51 8.93 -3.03
N VAL A 38 -1.23 8.53 -2.92
CA VAL A 38 -0.71 7.79 -1.76
C VAL A 38 -0.91 8.57 -0.47
N ALA A 39 -0.52 9.84 -0.44
CA ALA A 39 -0.63 10.68 0.76
C ALA A 39 -2.09 10.87 1.20
N LEU A 40 -3.02 11.04 0.25
CA LEU A 40 -4.44 11.16 0.57
C LEU A 40 -4.98 9.89 1.23
N GLU A 41 -4.67 8.72 0.66
CA GLU A 41 -5.16 7.44 1.19
C GLU A 41 -4.53 7.11 2.55
N LEU A 42 -3.27 7.47 2.76
CA LEU A 42 -2.64 7.37 4.08
C LEU A 42 -3.27 8.32 5.09
N ALA A 43 -3.61 9.56 4.71
CA ALA A 43 -4.30 10.50 5.59
C ALA A 43 -5.66 9.94 6.04
N ILE A 44 -6.45 9.39 5.11
CA ILE A 44 -7.73 8.73 5.43
C ILE A 44 -7.52 7.55 6.39
N LEU A 45 -6.47 6.74 6.17
CA LEU A 45 -6.15 5.64 7.06
C LEU A 45 -5.80 6.14 8.47
N PHE A 46 -5.01 7.19 8.58
CA PHE A 46 -4.63 7.77 9.86
C PHE A 46 -5.80 8.42 10.59
N ASP A 47 -6.71 9.07 9.88
CA ASP A 47 -7.94 9.62 10.48
C ASP A 47 -8.84 8.52 11.06
N THR A 48 -8.88 7.35 10.42
CA THR A 48 -9.76 6.25 10.83
C THR A 48 -9.13 5.32 11.87
N ARG A 49 -7.81 5.19 11.91
CA ARG A 49 -7.11 4.20 12.77
C ARG A 49 -6.02 4.79 13.68
N GLY A 50 -5.68 6.07 13.52
CA GLY A 50 -4.56 6.72 14.18
C GLY A 50 -3.27 6.65 13.37
N ILE A 51 -2.31 7.50 13.74
CA ILE A 51 -0.98 7.55 13.14
C ILE A 51 -0.14 6.43 13.76
N PRO A 52 0.55 5.59 12.95
CA PRO A 52 1.42 4.55 13.47
C PRO A 52 2.70 5.16 14.08
N ASP A 53 3.31 4.45 15.03
CA ASP A 53 4.61 4.85 15.59
C ASP A 53 5.73 4.86 14.55
N MET A 54 5.59 4.02 13.52
CA MET A 54 6.57 3.94 12.44
C MET A 54 5.90 3.52 11.13
N LEU A 55 6.39 4.10 10.03
CA LEU A 55 5.97 3.79 8.67
C LEU A 55 7.21 3.44 7.86
N TRP A 56 7.15 2.32 7.14
CA TRP A 56 8.21 1.89 6.23
C TRP A 56 7.63 1.71 4.84
N ASP A 57 8.44 2.02 3.83
CA ASP A 57 8.17 1.51 2.49
C ASP A 57 8.74 0.08 2.34
N ARG A 58 8.50 -0.53 1.19
CA ARG A 58 8.93 -1.90 0.91
C ARG A 58 10.46 -2.05 0.76
N LEU A 59 11.26 -0.99 0.87
CA LEU A 59 12.71 -1.05 0.62
C LEU A 59 13.53 -1.53 1.83
N HIS A 60 12.91 -2.19 2.79
CA HIS A 60 13.53 -2.77 3.98
C HIS A 60 13.44 -4.31 4.02
N PRO A 61 14.10 -5.03 3.09
CA PRO A 61 14.02 -6.48 2.99
C PRO A 61 14.54 -7.21 4.25
N GLU A 62 15.44 -6.59 5.01
CA GLU A 62 15.95 -7.09 6.29
C GLU A 62 14.85 -7.23 7.35
N ARG A 63 13.78 -6.45 7.22
CA ARG A 63 12.69 -6.40 8.20
C ARG A 63 11.64 -7.49 7.97
N TYR A 64 11.58 -8.00 6.74
CA TYR A 64 10.60 -9.00 6.30
C TYR A 64 11.26 -10.12 5.47
N PRO A 65 12.16 -10.92 6.06
CA PRO A 65 12.87 -11.97 5.33
C PRO A 65 11.92 -13.07 4.79
N ASP A 66 10.71 -13.17 5.35
CA ASP A 66 9.65 -14.13 5.04
C ASP A 66 8.65 -13.67 3.96
N LEU A 67 8.69 -12.41 3.53
CA LEU A 67 7.73 -11.81 2.57
C LEU A 67 8.20 -11.87 1.09
N ARG A 68 9.07 -12.82 0.75
CA ARG A 68 9.53 -13.07 -0.63
C ARG A 68 8.53 -13.87 -1.46
#